data_AF-A0A950KA36-F1
#
_entry.id   AF-A0A950KA36-F1
#
_cell.length_a   1.000
_cell.length_b   1.000
_cell.length_c   1.000
_cell.angle_alpha   90.00
_cell.angle_beta   90.00
_cell.angle_gamma   90.00
#
_symmetry.space_group_name_H-M   'P 1'
#
loop_
_entity.id
_entity.type
_entity.pdbx_description
1 polymer ?
#
loop_
_entity_poly.entity_id
_entity_poly.type
_entity_poly.pdbx_seq_one_letter_code
_entity_poly.pdbx_strand_id
1 'polypeptide(L)'
;MRAALLALCLCLCLGFQDESFKILQDPARRAKEFDRQTALKAFREQGKDNAAAWVAARFLEKTDKDWKLGYDAKNPSGTELDAYLKTYWTGATLSDAQHRKALEALETALGKLGNADGAEALKLFLLAHLSAIGDRGSDIATKFGLAKEGDRWGRKDDLVLCALVGGISKKTLVSGDLESKARSAVGLGPRYAIALFDLGKVFNANQGYEAAYKALLGMAGPTAPPRTAEHFKALAESFKAAVYCKVCKDGKLTCEMCQGKKKFDQPCPQCHTLGWAQKGGAAGSTLIRCWRCAGQGSFKMAGCPGCGQTGIINCPVCAGKPWRDGFKGCKDCAICSVCHGRKQTEKNCGTCGGKGRVPPITAGIPTATCDTCKGFAIIKENCSACKESGLAPCKNCGDGVRDGKFRAKVEDVYTAQPCTACGGKGFPLPNLAVPCQRCSGLSFIALPAIDPLKTLVE
;
A
#
# COMPACT_ATOMS: atom_id res chain seq x y z
N MET A 1 -45.30 24.71 3.73
CA MET A 1 -44.85 24.61 5.15
C MET A 1 -43.51 23.88 5.34
N ARG A 2 -43.15 22.82 4.58
CA ARG A 2 -41.82 22.17 4.68
C ARG A 2 -40.62 23.04 4.29
N ALA A 3 -40.80 24.04 3.42
CA ALA A 3 -39.76 25.01 3.06
C ALA A 3 -39.46 26.05 4.16
N ALA A 4 -40.44 26.36 5.03
CA ALA A 4 -40.27 27.32 6.12
C ALA A 4 -39.52 26.73 7.32
N LEU A 5 -39.65 25.42 7.56
CA LEU A 5 -38.89 24.68 8.58
C LEU A 5 -37.41 24.48 8.20
N LEU A 6 -37.09 24.38 6.91
CA LEU A 6 -35.70 24.34 6.43
C LEU A 6 -35.01 25.71 6.58
N ALA A 7 -35.72 26.82 6.37
CA ALA A 7 -35.20 28.17 6.59
C ALA A 7 -34.97 28.48 8.09
N LEU A 8 -35.85 28.01 8.98
CA LEU A 8 -35.70 28.21 10.43
C LEU A 8 -34.58 27.35 11.05
N CYS A 9 -34.31 26.15 10.52
CA CYS A 9 -33.13 25.37 10.91
C CYS A 9 -31.81 25.98 10.38
N LEU A 10 -31.83 26.63 9.21
CA LEU A 10 -30.66 27.36 8.68
C LEU A 10 -30.35 28.62 9.51
N CYS A 11 -31.35 29.35 10.02
CA CYS A 11 -31.13 30.55 10.84
C CYS A 11 -30.57 30.25 12.25
N LEU A 12 -30.89 29.11 12.86
CA LEU A 12 -30.30 28.71 14.15
C LEU A 12 -28.83 28.24 14.03
N CYS A 13 -28.37 27.88 12.82
CA CYS A 13 -26.97 27.58 12.55
C CYS A 13 -26.11 28.83 12.27
N LEU A 14 -26.71 30.00 12.02
CA LEU A 14 -25.97 31.25 11.76
C LEU A 14 -25.39 31.87 13.03
N GLY A 15 -26.01 31.66 14.20
CA GLY A 15 -25.49 32.17 15.48
C GLY A 15 -24.18 31.51 15.93
N PHE A 16 -23.97 30.23 15.58
CA PHE A 16 -22.72 29.51 15.84
C PHE A 16 -21.58 29.87 14.88
N GLN A 17 -21.92 30.40 13.69
CA GLN A 17 -20.90 30.84 12.74
C GLN A 17 -20.13 32.01 13.34
N ASP A 18 -20.81 33.01 13.86
CA ASP A 18 -20.18 34.24 14.39
C ASP A 18 -19.15 33.96 15.50
N GLU A 19 -19.44 33.09 16.47
CA GLU A 19 -18.51 32.79 17.56
C GLU A 19 -17.23 32.06 17.13
N SER A 20 -17.30 31.19 16.11
CA SER A 20 -16.10 30.47 15.63
C SER A 20 -15.11 31.41 14.93
N PHE A 21 -15.62 32.39 14.18
CA PHE A 21 -14.79 33.43 13.57
C PHE A 21 -14.20 34.36 14.63
N LYS A 22 -14.97 34.76 15.66
CA LYS A 22 -14.44 35.53 16.80
C LYS A 22 -13.33 34.80 17.54
N ILE A 23 -13.47 33.49 17.79
CA ILE A 23 -12.40 32.68 18.41
C ILE A 23 -11.15 32.66 17.53
N LEU A 24 -11.31 32.55 16.22
CA LEU A 24 -10.18 32.56 15.29
C LEU A 24 -9.46 33.91 15.28
N GLN A 25 -10.20 35.01 15.29
CA GLN A 25 -9.69 36.38 15.27
C GLN A 25 -9.13 36.87 16.61
N ASP A 26 -9.62 36.32 17.72
CA ASP A 26 -9.16 36.64 19.07
C ASP A 26 -8.06 35.64 19.47
N PRO A 27 -6.81 36.07 19.51
CA PRO A 27 -5.72 35.13 19.70
C PRO A 27 -5.63 34.65 21.17
N ALA A 28 -6.21 35.38 22.13
CA ALA A 28 -6.32 34.95 23.54
C ALA A 28 -7.40 33.87 23.72
N ARG A 29 -8.53 33.97 23.00
CA ARG A 29 -9.53 32.89 22.92
C ARG A 29 -8.97 31.68 22.19
N ARG A 30 -8.29 31.89 21.06
CA ARG A 30 -7.64 30.81 20.31
C ARG A 30 -6.61 30.03 21.13
N ALA A 31 -5.92 30.69 22.07
CA ALA A 31 -4.98 30.04 22.96
C ALA A 31 -5.66 29.10 23.99
N LYS A 32 -6.95 29.30 24.28
CA LYS A 32 -7.72 28.41 25.16
C LYS A 32 -8.16 27.16 24.41
N GLU A 33 -7.73 26.00 24.91
CA GLU A 33 -7.96 24.73 24.22
C GLU A 33 -9.45 24.43 23.99
N PHE A 34 -10.31 24.72 24.97
CA PHE A 34 -11.76 24.50 24.85
C PHE A 34 -12.39 25.33 23.71
N ASP A 35 -12.07 26.64 23.65
CA ASP A 35 -12.58 27.53 22.62
C ASP A 35 -12.06 27.10 21.23
N ARG A 36 -10.75 26.79 21.15
CA ARG A 36 -10.12 26.28 19.93
C ARG A 36 -10.79 25.00 19.43
N GLN A 37 -11.01 24.01 20.29
CA GLN A 37 -11.66 22.75 19.90
C GLN A 37 -13.11 22.97 19.46
N THR A 38 -13.82 23.92 20.09
CA THR A 38 -15.18 24.29 19.70
C THR A 38 -15.20 24.89 18.30
N ALA A 39 -14.35 25.88 18.01
CA ALA A 39 -14.23 26.49 16.69
C ALA A 39 -13.74 25.48 15.63
N LEU A 40 -12.76 24.64 15.97
CA LEU A 40 -12.25 23.57 15.11
C LEU A 40 -13.36 22.61 14.68
N LYS A 41 -14.21 22.18 15.62
CA LYS A 41 -15.35 21.31 15.33
C LYS A 41 -16.33 21.97 14.36
N ALA A 42 -16.67 23.25 14.58
CA ALA A 42 -17.58 24.00 13.71
C ALA A 42 -17.00 24.15 12.29
N PHE A 43 -15.74 24.55 12.17
CA PHE A 43 -15.07 24.70 10.88
C PHE A 43 -14.87 23.38 10.15
N ARG A 44 -14.65 22.26 10.84
CA ARG A 44 -14.57 20.92 10.21
C ARG A 44 -15.89 20.52 9.55
N GLU A 45 -17.02 20.82 10.18
CA GLU A 45 -18.33 20.51 9.61
C GLU A 45 -18.60 21.34 8.35
N GLN A 46 -18.27 22.63 8.38
CA GLN A 46 -18.41 23.54 7.25
C GLN A 46 -17.39 23.29 6.12
N GLY A 47 -16.18 22.85 6.49
CA GLY A 47 -15.05 22.64 5.59
C GLY A 47 -15.23 21.49 4.60
N LYS A 48 -16.35 20.76 4.66
CA LYS A 48 -16.70 19.73 3.67
C LYS A 48 -16.87 20.31 2.26
N ASP A 49 -17.41 21.53 2.17
CA ASP A 49 -17.76 22.22 0.92
C ASP A 49 -17.28 23.69 0.88
N ASN A 50 -16.62 24.17 1.95
CA ASN A 50 -16.12 25.54 2.05
C ASN A 50 -14.60 25.58 2.30
N ALA A 51 -13.84 26.09 1.32
CA ALA A 51 -12.39 26.17 1.39
C ALA A 51 -11.86 27.06 2.53
N ALA A 52 -12.55 28.17 2.83
CA ALA A 52 -12.20 29.04 3.94
C ALA A 52 -12.36 28.31 5.27
N ALA A 53 -13.52 27.69 5.50
CA ALA A 53 -13.76 26.92 6.72
C ALA A 53 -12.74 25.77 6.87
N TRP A 54 -12.39 25.10 5.79
CA TRP A 54 -11.37 24.06 5.81
C TRP A 54 -9.99 24.60 6.23
N VAL A 55 -9.55 25.72 5.66
CA VAL A 55 -8.28 26.37 6.02
C VAL A 55 -8.28 26.79 7.49
N ALA A 56 -9.38 27.37 7.97
CA ALA A 56 -9.52 27.76 9.37
C ALA A 56 -9.43 26.54 10.31
N ALA A 57 -10.10 25.44 9.98
CA ALA A 57 -9.97 24.18 10.72
C ALA A 57 -8.51 23.71 10.75
N ARG A 58 -7.81 23.75 9.62
CA ARG A 58 -6.41 23.28 9.54
C ARG A 58 -5.44 24.14 10.32
N PHE A 59 -5.68 25.45 10.34
CA PHE A 59 -4.94 26.35 11.20
C PHE A 59 -5.15 26.00 12.69
N LEU A 60 -6.39 25.75 13.11
CA LEU A 60 -6.72 25.42 14.50
C LEU A 60 -6.34 24.00 14.94
N GLU A 61 -5.95 23.10 14.03
CA GLU A 61 -5.42 21.76 14.38
C GLU A 61 -4.05 21.82 15.07
N LYS A 62 -3.34 22.93 14.90
CA LYS A 62 -2.05 23.19 15.54
C LYS A 62 -2.20 24.35 16.49
N THR A 63 -1.43 24.32 17.58
CA THR A 63 -1.42 25.43 18.52
C THR A 63 -0.64 26.61 17.92
N ASP A 64 -0.92 27.82 18.39
CA ASP A 64 -0.12 29.01 18.06
C ASP A 64 1.37 28.78 18.36
N LYS A 65 1.71 28.00 19.39
CA LYS A 65 3.09 27.60 19.69
C LYS A 65 3.67 26.72 18.59
N ASP A 66 2.92 25.75 18.07
CA ASP A 66 3.37 24.87 16.98
C ASP A 66 3.54 25.63 15.66
N TRP A 67 2.71 26.65 15.44
CA TRP A 67 2.88 27.61 14.35
C TRP A 67 3.98 28.65 14.60
N LYS A 68 4.60 28.66 15.79
CA LYS A 68 5.57 29.68 16.19
C LYS A 68 5.01 31.11 16.08
N LEU A 69 3.75 31.29 16.47
CA LEU A 69 3.01 32.56 16.53
C LEU A 69 3.00 33.16 17.95
N GLY A 70 4.09 32.98 18.70
CA GLY A 70 4.19 33.45 20.08
C GLY A 70 3.78 34.91 20.25
N TYR A 71 3.06 35.19 21.33
CA TYR A 71 2.43 36.48 21.67
C TYR A 71 3.38 37.55 22.23
N ASP A 72 4.66 37.45 21.90
CA ASP A 72 5.62 38.53 22.21
C ASP A 72 5.51 39.57 21.08
N ALA A 73 5.51 40.87 21.43
CA ALA A 73 5.52 41.98 20.46
C ALA A 73 6.67 41.87 19.44
N LYS A 74 7.67 41.04 19.73
CA LYS A 74 8.82 40.71 18.86
C LYS A 74 8.53 39.65 17.81
N ASN A 75 7.37 39.00 17.79
CA ASN A 75 7.04 38.00 16.77
C ASN A 75 6.15 38.60 15.66
N PRO A 76 6.73 39.07 14.54
CA PRO A 76 5.96 39.72 13.50
C PRO A 76 4.94 38.79 12.84
N SER A 77 5.12 37.46 12.90
CA SER A 77 4.19 36.51 12.28
C SER A 77 2.83 36.49 12.95
N GLY A 78 2.78 36.55 14.29
CA GLY A 78 1.51 36.63 15.03
C GLY A 78 0.77 37.92 14.73
N THR A 79 1.48 39.06 14.78
CA THR A 79 0.92 40.39 14.50
C THR A 79 0.34 40.51 13.10
N GLU A 80 1.07 40.08 12.07
CA GLU A 80 0.60 40.14 10.68
C GLU A 80 -0.59 39.18 10.45
N LEU A 81 -0.58 37.99 11.06
CA LEU A 81 -1.71 37.06 10.99
C LEU A 81 -2.97 37.64 11.63
N ASP A 82 -2.85 38.19 12.84
CA ASP A 82 -4.01 38.72 13.56
C ASP A 82 -4.59 39.95 12.86
N ALA A 83 -3.74 40.82 12.29
CA ALA A 83 -4.18 41.95 11.47
C ALA A 83 -4.94 41.47 10.21
N TYR A 84 -4.42 40.45 9.53
CA TYR A 84 -5.07 39.84 8.39
C TYR A 84 -6.43 39.21 8.75
N LEU A 85 -6.49 38.39 9.80
CA LEU A 85 -7.70 37.69 10.23
C LEU A 85 -8.82 38.66 10.64
N LYS A 86 -8.48 39.74 11.35
CA LYS A 86 -9.45 40.79 11.73
C LYS A 86 -10.03 41.50 10.50
N THR A 87 -9.22 41.68 9.46
CA THR A 87 -9.63 42.43 8.26
C THR A 87 -10.46 41.57 7.31
N TYR A 88 -10.02 40.35 7.02
CA TYR A 88 -10.56 39.54 5.91
C TYR A 88 -11.32 38.29 6.35
N TRP A 89 -11.30 37.94 7.64
CA TRP A 89 -11.88 36.70 8.14
C TRP A 89 -13.04 36.92 9.10
N THR A 90 -14.02 37.73 8.66
CA THR A 90 -15.15 38.20 9.46
C THR A 90 -16.39 37.32 9.39
N GLY A 91 -16.33 36.21 8.64
CA GLY A 91 -17.50 35.36 8.34
C GLY A 91 -18.39 35.88 7.20
N ALA A 92 -18.15 37.12 6.73
CA ALA A 92 -18.85 37.66 5.58
C ALA A 92 -18.36 37.02 4.26
N THR A 93 -19.28 36.86 3.30
CA THR A 93 -18.92 36.46 1.93
C THR A 93 -18.11 37.58 1.27
N LEU A 94 -16.97 37.23 0.68
CA LEU A 94 -16.12 38.18 -0.04
C LEU A 94 -16.41 38.13 -1.54
N SER A 95 -16.40 39.28 -2.19
CA SER A 95 -16.35 39.39 -3.65
C SER A 95 -14.98 39.02 -4.19
N ASP A 96 -14.88 38.73 -5.49
CA ASP A 96 -13.60 38.46 -6.16
C ASP A 96 -12.58 39.59 -5.96
N ALA A 97 -13.02 40.85 -6.01
CA ALA A 97 -12.16 42.01 -5.76
C ALA A 97 -11.64 42.05 -4.31
N GLN A 98 -12.46 41.64 -3.34
CA GLN A 98 -12.03 41.54 -1.94
C GLN A 98 -11.08 40.35 -1.73
N HIS A 99 -11.31 39.22 -2.38
CA HIS A 99 -10.38 38.10 -2.38
C HIS A 99 -9.02 38.47 -2.97
N ARG A 100 -9.01 39.26 -4.06
CA ARG A 100 -7.78 39.80 -4.65
C ARG A 100 -7.04 40.70 -3.66
N LYS A 101 -7.73 41.66 -3.03
CA LYS A 101 -7.13 42.53 -1.99
C LYS A 101 -6.57 41.74 -0.82
N ALA A 102 -7.25 40.68 -0.40
CA ALA A 102 -6.79 39.80 0.66
C ALA A 102 -5.50 39.05 0.26
N LEU A 103 -5.37 38.60 -1.00
CA LEU A 103 -4.13 38.02 -1.51
C LEU A 103 -2.98 39.02 -1.54
N GLU A 104 -3.23 40.26 -1.96
CA GLU A 104 -2.22 41.33 -1.98
C GLU A 104 -1.75 41.70 -0.55
N ALA A 105 -2.68 41.68 0.41
CA ALA A 105 -2.36 41.87 1.82
C ALA A 105 -1.50 40.71 2.36
N LEU A 106 -1.85 39.46 2.02
CA LEU A 106 -1.05 38.28 2.37
C LEU A 106 0.33 38.30 1.71
N GLU A 107 0.41 38.73 0.45
CA GLU A 107 1.68 38.89 -0.26
C GLU A 107 2.59 39.87 0.48
N THR A 108 2.04 41.03 0.84
CA THR A 108 2.77 42.06 1.60
C THR A 108 3.23 41.53 2.95
N ALA A 109 2.35 40.86 3.71
CA ALA A 109 2.67 40.27 5.00
C ALA A 109 3.79 39.21 4.87
N LEU A 110 3.65 38.29 3.92
CA LEU A 110 4.66 37.25 3.67
C LEU A 110 5.99 37.83 3.20
N GLY A 111 5.97 38.91 2.41
CA GLY A 111 7.18 39.63 2.01
C GLY A 111 7.95 40.21 3.20
N LYS A 112 7.24 40.75 4.20
CA LYS A 112 7.87 41.23 5.45
C LYS A 112 8.46 40.09 6.29
N LEU A 113 7.78 38.94 6.32
CA LEU A 113 8.16 37.80 7.14
C LEU A 113 9.27 36.94 6.51
N GLY A 114 9.40 36.95 5.18
CA GLY A 114 10.34 36.11 4.45
C GLY A 114 10.14 34.62 4.77
N ASN A 115 11.21 33.96 5.23
CA ASN A 115 11.22 32.54 5.60
C ASN A 115 10.98 32.30 7.10
N ALA A 116 10.42 33.28 7.83
CA ALA A 116 10.06 33.08 9.23
C ALA A 116 9.09 31.89 9.36
N ASP A 117 9.31 31.04 10.35
CA ASP A 117 8.54 29.80 10.47
C ASP A 117 7.02 30.02 10.61
N GLY A 118 6.60 31.15 11.20
CA GLY A 118 5.19 31.51 11.35
C GLY A 118 4.51 31.94 10.04
N ALA A 119 5.28 32.19 8.97
CA ALA A 119 4.73 32.53 7.66
C ALA A 119 3.89 31.38 7.05
N GLU A 120 4.14 30.13 7.45
CA GLU A 120 3.38 28.98 6.95
C GLU A 120 1.89 29.05 7.32
N ALA A 121 1.54 29.64 8.46
CA ALA A 121 0.14 29.85 8.84
C ALA A 121 -0.57 30.79 7.84
N LEU A 122 0.06 31.91 7.46
CA LEU A 122 -0.45 32.86 6.47
C LEU A 122 -0.57 32.23 5.07
N LYS A 123 0.36 31.37 4.68
CA LYS A 123 0.30 30.63 3.40
C LYS A 123 -0.91 29.70 3.31
N LEU A 124 -1.43 29.18 4.44
CA LEU A 124 -2.68 28.42 4.43
C LEU A 124 -3.87 29.30 4.00
N PHE A 125 -3.95 30.53 4.50
CA PHE A 125 -5.02 31.47 4.16
C PHE A 125 -4.93 31.95 2.71
N LEU A 126 -3.72 32.05 2.16
CA LEU A 126 -3.49 32.34 0.75
C LEU A 126 -4.20 31.31 -0.14
N LEU A 127 -4.16 30.03 0.22
CA LEU A 127 -4.82 28.96 -0.54
C LEU A 127 -6.34 29.13 -0.60
N ALA A 128 -6.99 29.55 0.50
CA ALA A 128 -8.43 29.77 0.51
C ALA A 128 -8.85 30.82 -0.54
N HIS A 129 -8.11 31.92 -0.64
CA HIS A 129 -8.40 32.97 -1.61
C HIS A 129 -8.06 32.56 -3.05
N LEU A 130 -6.96 31.84 -3.27
CA LEU A 130 -6.67 31.27 -4.59
C LEU A 130 -7.76 30.31 -5.07
N SER A 131 -8.33 29.51 -4.17
CA SER A 131 -9.41 28.59 -4.52
C SER A 131 -10.70 29.28 -4.96
N ALA A 132 -10.91 30.53 -4.50
CA ALA A 132 -12.07 31.33 -4.83
C ALA A 132 -11.92 32.05 -6.18
N ILE A 133 -10.75 32.65 -6.45
CA ILE A 133 -10.57 33.49 -7.65
C ILE A 133 -9.87 32.79 -8.82
N GLY A 134 -9.31 31.59 -8.63
CA GLY A 134 -8.69 30.79 -9.67
C GLY A 134 -7.44 31.44 -10.28
N ASP A 135 -7.36 31.48 -11.61
CA ASP A 135 -6.19 32.00 -12.36
C ASP A 135 -5.89 33.48 -12.12
N ARG A 136 -6.89 34.22 -11.63
CA ARG A 136 -6.75 35.65 -11.29
C ARG A 136 -5.85 35.91 -10.08
N GLY A 137 -5.39 34.88 -9.38
CA GLY A 137 -4.38 34.97 -8.32
C GLY A 137 -3.01 34.37 -8.70
N SER A 138 -2.81 33.99 -9.95
CA SER A 138 -1.62 33.22 -10.39
C SER A 138 -0.29 33.97 -10.21
N ASP A 139 -0.29 35.29 -10.45
CA ASP A 139 0.87 36.16 -10.27
C ASP A 139 1.34 36.24 -8.82
N ILE A 140 0.42 36.10 -7.86
CA ILE A 140 0.74 36.03 -6.43
C ILE A 140 1.11 34.61 -6.03
N ALA A 141 0.33 33.61 -6.46
CA ALA A 141 0.53 32.20 -6.11
C ALA A 141 1.95 31.70 -6.45
N THR A 142 2.43 32.04 -7.65
CA THR A 142 3.73 31.60 -8.17
C THR A 142 4.91 32.13 -7.37
N LYS A 143 4.81 33.35 -6.81
CA LYS A 143 5.83 33.93 -5.91
C LYS A 143 6.05 33.09 -4.65
N PHE A 144 5.04 32.34 -4.22
CA PHE A 144 5.11 31.46 -3.05
C PHE A 144 5.35 29.99 -3.41
N GLY A 145 5.80 29.70 -4.63
CA GLY A 145 6.14 28.35 -5.07
C GLY A 145 4.92 27.44 -5.30
N LEU A 146 3.72 28.02 -5.36
CA LEU A 146 2.52 27.31 -5.75
C LEU A 146 2.43 27.24 -7.27
N ALA A 147 1.95 26.11 -7.76
CA ALA A 147 1.67 25.88 -9.16
C ALA A 147 0.20 25.48 -9.34
N LYS A 148 -0.28 25.54 -10.58
CA LYS A 148 -1.60 25.04 -10.97
C LYS A 148 -1.44 23.83 -11.88
N GLU A 149 -2.24 22.80 -11.66
CA GLU A 149 -2.39 21.66 -12.57
C GLU A 149 -3.88 21.36 -12.73
N GLY A 150 -4.38 21.47 -13.96
CA GLY A 150 -5.83 21.51 -14.21
C GLY A 150 -6.49 22.66 -13.45
N ASP A 151 -7.49 22.35 -12.62
CA ASP A 151 -8.21 23.32 -11.79
C ASP A 151 -7.67 23.45 -10.36
N ARG A 152 -6.54 22.79 -10.05
CA ARG A 152 -6.01 22.70 -8.68
C ARG A 152 -4.76 23.54 -8.47
N TRP A 153 -4.78 24.36 -7.42
CA TRP A 153 -3.58 25.02 -6.91
C TRP A 153 -2.93 24.21 -5.79
N GLY A 154 -1.61 24.15 -5.76
CA GLY A 154 -0.87 23.52 -4.66
C GLY A 154 0.63 23.58 -4.86
N ARG A 155 1.39 23.01 -3.92
CA ARG A 155 2.82 22.80 -4.11
C ARG A 155 3.03 21.71 -5.16
N LYS A 156 4.16 21.75 -5.87
CA LYS A 156 4.49 20.76 -6.92
C LYS A 156 4.35 19.31 -6.44
N ASP A 157 4.88 19.00 -5.25
CA ASP A 157 4.77 17.65 -4.67
C ASP A 157 3.31 17.25 -4.35
N ASP A 158 2.51 18.19 -3.88
CA ASP A 158 1.11 17.92 -3.54
C ASP A 158 0.25 17.73 -4.79
N LEU A 159 0.56 18.43 -5.89
CA LEU A 159 -0.05 18.24 -7.21
C LEU A 159 0.31 16.85 -7.78
N VAL A 160 1.58 16.44 -7.68
CA VAL A 160 2.03 15.09 -8.07
C VAL A 160 1.27 14.02 -7.28
N LEU A 161 1.15 14.17 -5.96
CA LEU A 161 0.37 13.27 -5.12
C LEU A 161 -1.10 13.22 -5.54
N CYS A 162 -1.70 14.39 -5.79
CA CYS A 162 -3.07 14.50 -6.24
C CYS A 162 -3.29 13.76 -7.57
N ALA A 163 -2.40 13.94 -8.53
CA ALA A 163 -2.43 13.23 -9.81
C ALA A 163 -2.28 11.72 -9.64
N LEU A 164 -1.37 11.26 -8.77
CA LEU A 164 -1.19 9.83 -8.44
C LEU A 164 -2.46 9.22 -7.85
N VAL A 165 -3.03 9.85 -6.81
CA VAL A 165 -4.24 9.36 -6.14
C VAL A 165 -5.44 9.35 -7.11
N GLY A 166 -5.55 10.39 -7.94
CA GLY A 166 -6.54 10.44 -9.01
C GLY A 166 -6.37 9.32 -10.05
N GLY A 167 -5.13 9.02 -10.45
CA GLY A 167 -4.83 7.95 -11.39
C GLY A 167 -5.10 6.55 -10.81
N ILE A 168 -4.69 6.32 -9.56
CA ILE A 168 -4.89 5.05 -8.84
C ILE A 168 -6.39 4.78 -8.66
N SER A 169 -7.16 5.77 -8.18
CA SER A 169 -8.60 5.62 -7.96
C SER A 169 -9.39 5.33 -9.24
N LYS A 170 -8.98 5.93 -10.37
CA LYS A 170 -9.57 5.68 -11.69
C LYS A 170 -9.08 4.39 -12.35
N LYS A 171 -8.18 3.62 -11.71
CA LYS A 171 -7.50 2.45 -12.27
C LYS A 171 -6.80 2.74 -13.60
N THR A 172 -6.41 3.99 -13.83
CA THR A 172 -5.65 4.39 -15.03
C THR A 172 -4.18 4.05 -14.83
N LEU A 173 -3.49 3.73 -15.91
CA LEU A 173 -2.03 3.58 -15.90
C LEU A 173 -1.39 4.90 -15.44
N VAL A 174 -0.65 4.86 -14.34
CA VAL A 174 0.25 5.95 -13.95
C VAL A 174 1.32 6.05 -15.03
N SER A 175 1.46 7.23 -15.65
CA SER A 175 2.46 7.43 -16.70
C SER A 175 3.87 7.36 -16.13
N GLY A 176 4.85 6.92 -16.95
CA GLY A 176 6.26 6.85 -16.52
C GLY A 176 6.80 8.18 -15.98
N ASP A 177 6.36 9.30 -16.57
CA ASP A 177 6.70 10.65 -16.10
C ASP A 177 6.16 10.94 -14.69
N LEU A 178 4.92 10.55 -14.41
CA LEU A 178 4.31 10.76 -13.11
C LEU A 178 4.97 9.88 -12.04
N GLU A 179 5.35 8.64 -12.39
CA GLU A 179 6.13 7.77 -11.49
C GLU A 179 7.51 8.37 -11.18
N SER A 180 8.20 8.89 -12.19
CA SER A 180 9.51 9.53 -12.02
C SER A 180 9.41 10.75 -11.11
N LYS A 181 8.40 11.62 -11.32
CA LYS A 181 8.11 12.76 -10.43
C LYS A 181 7.78 12.31 -9.01
N ALA A 182 6.99 11.26 -8.85
CA ALA A 182 6.62 10.72 -7.54
C ALA A 182 7.83 10.24 -6.74
N ARG A 183 8.76 9.54 -7.40
CA ARG A 183 9.97 8.99 -6.77
C ARG A 183 11.00 10.06 -6.43
N SER A 184 11.09 11.10 -7.25
CA SER A 184 11.99 12.25 -7.05
C SER A 184 11.42 13.35 -6.16
N ALA A 185 10.15 13.27 -5.78
CA ALA A 185 9.51 14.23 -4.90
C ALA A 185 10.20 14.30 -3.53
N VAL A 186 10.32 15.52 -3.00
CA VAL A 186 10.92 15.77 -1.67
C VAL A 186 9.96 15.27 -0.59
N GLY A 187 8.67 15.54 -0.77
CA GLY A 187 7.59 15.12 0.10
C GLY A 187 7.47 13.60 0.25
N LEU A 188 7.07 13.17 1.44
CA LEU A 188 6.80 11.76 1.74
C LEU A 188 5.54 11.26 1.01
N GLY A 189 4.53 12.11 0.87
CA GLY A 189 3.23 11.74 0.30
C GLY A 189 3.33 11.07 -1.08
N PRO A 190 3.92 11.72 -2.11
CA PRO A 190 4.09 11.12 -3.43
C PRO A 190 4.85 9.80 -3.41
N ARG A 191 5.97 9.75 -2.68
CA ARG A 191 6.82 8.56 -2.55
C ARG A 191 6.06 7.39 -1.91
N TYR A 192 5.24 7.69 -0.91
CA TYR A 192 4.41 6.70 -0.26
C TYR A 192 3.29 6.19 -1.17
N ALA A 193 2.59 7.09 -1.87
CA ALA A 193 1.55 6.73 -2.83
C ALA A 193 2.07 5.81 -3.93
N ILE A 194 3.25 6.13 -4.49
CA ILE A 194 3.84 5.29 -5.54
C ILE A 194 4.28 3.92 -5.00
N ALA A 195 4.75 3.84 -3.76
CA ALA A 195 5.12 2.56 -3.17
C ALA A 195 3.91 1.64 -2.96
N LEU A 196 2.77 2.17 -2.48
CA LEU A 196 1.54 1.39 -2.37
C LEU A 196 1.02 0.95 -3.75
N PHE A 197 1.19 1.79 -4.76
CA PHE A 197 0.86 1.43 -6.14
C PHE A 197 1.77 0.33 -6.71
N ASP A 198 3.08 0.40 -6.45
CA ASP A 198 4.05 -0.62 -6.84
C ASP A 198 3.71 -1.99 -6.23
N LEU A 199 3.25 -2.02 -4.97
CA LEU A 199 2.75 -3.25 -4.35
C LEU A 199 1.59 -3.86 -5.17
N GLY A 200 0.61 -3.03 -5.54
CA GLY A 200 -0.49 -3.46 -6.39
C GLY A 200 -0.02 -4.05 -7.73
N LYS A 201 0.95 -3.40 -8.39
CA LYS A 201 1.55 -3.92 -9.64
C LYS A 201 2.22 -5.28 -9.44
N VAL A 202 3.02 -5.41 -8.38
CA VAL A 202 3.77 -6.63 -8.07
C VAL A 202 2.84 -7.80 -7.79
N PHE A 203 1.75 -7.58 -7.06
CA PHE A 203 0.73 -8.60 -6.82
C PHE A 203 -0.06 -8.95 -8.10
N ASN A 204 -0.42 -7.95 -8.91
CA ASN A 204 -1.13 -8.18 -10.17
C ASN A 204 -0.28 -8.97 -11.18
N ALA A 205 1.01 -8.64 -11.28
CA ALA A 205 1.96 -9.32 -12.15
C ALA A 205 2.47 -10.64 -11.55
N ASN A 206 2.26 -10.88 -10.25
CA ASN A 206 2.75 -12.03 -9.49
C ASN A 206 4.26 -12.24 -9.64
N GLN A 207 5.04 -11.15 -9.71
CA GLN A 207 6.49 -11.18 -9.91
C GLN A 207 7.14 -9.90 -9.40
N GLY A 208 8.44 -9.98 -9.11
CA GLY A 208 9.24 -8.81 -8.68
C GLY A 208 9.14 -8.55 -7.18
N TYR A 209 8.78 -9.56 -6.39
CA TYR A 209 8.59 -9.41 -4.95
C TYR A 209 9.87 -8.94 -4.25
N GLU A 210 11.03 -9.50 -4.60
CA GLU A 210 12.31 -9.10 -3.99
C GLU A 210 12.64 -7.62 -4.23
N ALA A 211 12.42 -7.13 -5.45
CA ALA A 211 12.67 -5.73 -5.80
C ALA A 211 11.74 -4.80 -5.01
N ALA A 212 10.46 -5.16 -4.89
CA ALA A 212 9.48 -4.41 -4.11
C ALA A 212 9.84 -4.36 -2.62
N TYR A 213 10.25 -5.49 -2.04
CA TYR A 213 10.72 -5.54 -0.65
C TYR A 213 11.94 -4.63 -0.43
N LYS A 214 12.94 -4.68 -1.31
CA LYS A 214 14.12 -3.80 -1.23
C LYS A 214 13.74 -2.33 -1.39
N ALA A 215 12.78 -2.00 -2.26
CA ALA A 215 12.27 -0.64 -2.42
C ALA A 215 11.59 -0.13 -1.15
N LEU A 216 10.75 -0.95 -0.51
CA LEU A 216 10.12 -0.63 0.78
C LEU A 216 11.18 -0.36 1.87
N LEU A 217 12.19 -1.22 1.98
CA LEU A 217 13.30 -1.01 2.91
C LEU A 217 14.12 0.24 2.59
N GLY A 218 14.31 0.56 1.30
CA GLY A 218 15.01 1.78 0.88
C GLY A 218 14.32 3.05 1.36
N MET A 219 12.98 3.07 1.43
CA MET A 219 12.23 4.18 2.01
C MET A 219 12.35 4.26 3.54
N ALA A 220 12.72 3.16 4.19
CA ALA A 220 13.08 3.13 5.61
C ALA A 220 14.58 3.42 5.86
N GLY A 221 15.26 4.03 4.89
CA GLY A 221 16.67 4.36 4.95
C GLY A 221 17.05 5.30 6.11
N PRO A 222 18.36 5.51 6.34
CA PRO A 222 18.87 6.24 7.52
C PRO A 222 18.47 7.73 7.55
N THR A 223 18.07 8.30 6.41
CA THR A 223 17.61 9.70 6.31
C THR A 223 16.11 9.86 6.52
N ALA A 224 15.36 8.76 6.63
CA ALA A 224 13.93 8.81 6.88
C ALA A 224 13.66 9.21 8.35
N PRO A 225 12.64 10.04 8.62
CA PRO A 225 12.19 10.29 9.99
C PRO A 225 11.92 8.97 10.72
N PRO A 226 12.22 8.85 12.04
CA PRO A 226 12.15 7.58 12.77
C PRO A 226 10.82 6.85 12.57
N ARG A 227 9.71 7.56 12.68
CA ARG A 227 8.37 7.00 12.48
C ARG A 227 8.13 6.48 11.07
N THR A 228 8.54 7.25 10.06
CA THR A 228 8.44 6.84 8.66
C THR A 228 9.25 5.57 8.42
N ALA A 229 10.45 5.49 8.98
CA ALA A 229 11.29 4.31 8.90
C ALA A 229 10.65 3.10 9.58
N GLU A 230 10.07 3.27 10.77
CA GLU A 230 9.34 2.21 11.47
C GLU A 230 8.13 1.70 10.67
N HIS A 231 7.31 2.59 10.12
CA HIS A 231 6.17 2.19 9.29
C HIS A 231 6.61 1.38 8.08
N PHE A 232 7.62 1.85 7.33
CA PHE A 232 8.08 1.14 6.13
C PHE A 232 8.78 -0.19 6.44
N LYS A 233 9.47 -0.30 7.59
CA LYS A 233 9.99 -1.58 8.08
C LYS A 233 8.84 -2.55 8.37
N ALA A 234 7.84 -2.13 9.13
CA ALA A 234 6.66 -2.96 9.42
C ALA A 234 5.91 -3.36 8.15
N LEU A 235 5.78 -2.45 7.17
CA LEU A 235 5.18 -2.74 5.88
C LEU A 235 6.01 -3.73 5.05
N ALA A 236 7.34 -3.59 5.06
CA ALA A 236 8.26 -4.51 4.39
C ALA A 236 8.26 -5.91 5.03
N GLU A 237 8.17 -5.99 6.36
CA GLU A 237 8.04 -7.25 7.09
C GLU A 237 6.70 -7.92 6.82
N SER A 238 5.60 -7.16 6.83
CA SER A 238 4.27 -7.65 6.44
C SER A 238 4.29 -8.19 5.01
N PHE A 239 4.91 -7.43 4.09
CA PHE A 239 5.07 -7.84 2.70
C PHE A 239 5.87 -9.14 2.59
N LYS A 240 7.02 -9.23 3.25
CA LYS A 240 7.84 -10.44 3.29
C LYS A 240 7.05 -11.62 3.85
N ALA A 241 6.35 -11.46 4.98
CA ALA A 241 5.56 -12.52 5.58
C ALA A 241 4.44 -13.06 4.65
N ALA A 242 3.85 -12.18 3.84
CA ALA A 242 2.83 -12.54 2.85
C ALA A 242 3.40 -13.36 1.67
N VAL A 243 4.55 -12.94 1.12
CA VAL A 243 5.06 -13.48 -0.17
C VAL A 243 6.16 -14.52 -0.02
N TYR A 244 6.80 -14.60 1.15
CA TYR A 244 7.97 -15.43 1.36
C TYR A 244 7.58 -16.92 1.55
N CYS A 245 8.42 -17.82 1.05
CA CYS A 245 8.20 -19.26 1.16
C CYS A 245 8.36 -19.73 2.61
N LYS A 246 7.24 -20.02 3.29
CA LYS A 246 7.19 -20.50 4.68
C LYS A 246 7.75 -21.92 4.89
N VAL A 247 8.00 -22.67 3.82
CA VAL A 247 8.47 -24.07 3.88
C VAL A 247 9.99 -24.15 3.98
N CYS A 248 10.70 -23.18 3.43
CA CYS A 248 12.17 -23.23 3.30
C CYS A 248 12.86 -22.08 4.02
N LYS A 249 14.15 -22.27 4.29
CA LYS A 249 15.05 -21.21 4.74
C LYS A 249 15.75 -20.61 3.53
N ASP A 250 15.23 -19.51 2.99
CA ASP A 250 15.80 -18.80 1.84
C ASP A 250 15.87 -19.63 0.54
N GLY A 251 14.79 -20.35 0.23
CA GLY A 251 14.75 -21.24 -0.94
C GLY A 251 15.45 -22.57 -0.75
N LYS A 252 16.03 -22.82 0.43
CA LYS A 252 16.88 -23.98 0.71
C LYS A 252 16.23 -24.90 1.75
N LEU A 253 16.34 -26.21 1.52
CA LEU A 253 15.95 -27.26 2.46
C LEU A 253 17.15 -28.16 2.76
N THR A 254 17.21 -28.67 3.99
CA THR A 254 18.20 -29.68 4.36
C THR A 254 17.93 -30.96 3.56
N CYS A 255 18.97 -31.52 2.93
CA CYS A 255 18.82 -32.78 2.19
C CYS A 255 18.44 -33.91 3.15
N GLU A 256 17.32 -34.60 2.90
CA GLU A 256 16.84 -35.67 3.78
C GLU A 256 17.79 -36.87 3.84
N MET A 257 18.46 -37.21 2.73
CA MET A 257 19.39 -38.34 2.66
C MET A 257 20.66 -38.16 3.49
N CYS A 258 21.25 -36.96 3.50
CA CYS A 258 22.49 -36.70 4.25
C CYS A 258 22.29 -35.81 5.48
N GLN A 259 21.06 -35.37 5.74
CA GLN A 259 20.68 -34.47 6.84
C GLN A 259 21.57 -33.21 6.93
N GLY A 260 22.08 -32.72 5.80
CA GLY A 260 23.01 -31.59 5.75
C GLY A 260 24.44 -31.89 6.20
N LYS A 261 24.72 -33.09 6.71
CA LYS A 261 26.02 -33.49 7.27
C LYS A 261 27.11 -33.65 6.22
N LYS A 262 26.75 -33.59 4.92
CA LYS A 262 27.63 -33.87 3.76
C LYS A 262 28.33 -35.24 3.83
N LYS A 263 27.83 -36.10 4.73
CA LYS A 263 28.18 -37.49 4.95
C LYS A 263 26.88 -38.28 4.92
N PHE A 264 26.92 -39.44 4.31
CA PHE A 264 25.81 -40.38 4.29
C PHE A 264 26.37 -41.79 4.30
N ASP A 265 25.61 -42.70 4.89
CA ASP A 265 26.00 -44.09 4.99
C ASP A 265 25.81 -44.76 3.63
N GLN A 266 26.86 -45.43 3.18
CA GLN A 266 26.91 -46.15 1.90
C GLN A 266 27.47 -47.55 2.15
N PRO A 267 26.90 -48.58 1.51
CA PRO A 267 27.50 -49.91 1.54
C PRO A 267 28.89 -49.83 0.91
N CYS A 268 29.90 -50.34 1.62
CA CYS A 268 31.24 -50.47 1.07
C CYS A 268 31.21 -51.44 -0.13
N PRO A 269 31.73 -51.07 -1.31
CA PRO A 269 31.72 -51.95 -2.48
C PRO A 269 32.54 -53.23 -2.30
N GLN A 270 33.41 -53.27 -1.29
CA GLN A 270 34.37 -54.37 -1.07
C GLN A 270 33.90 -55.35 0.01
N CYS A 271 33.24 -54.86 1.06
CA CYS A 271 32.77 -55.69 2.18
C CYS A 271 31.29 -55.56 2.50
N HIS A 272 30.51 -54.83 1.69
CA HIS A 272 29.07 -54.60 1.79
C HIS A 272 28.52 -54.05 3.12
N THR A 273 29.40 -53.79 4.10
CA THR A 273 29.06 -53.13 5.36
C THR A 273 28.97 -51.61 5.19
N LEU A 274 28.15 -50.96 6.01
CA LEU A 274 27.98 -49.50 5.97
C LEU A 274 29.31 -48.80 6.32
N GLY A 275 29.77 -47.95 5.41
CA GLY A 275 30.84 -46.99 5.61
C GLY A 275 30.32 -45.57 5.39
N TRP A 276 31.03 -44.58 5.89
CA TRP A 276 30.65 -43.18 5.68
C TRP A 276 31.52 -42.55 4.58
N ALA A 277 30.86 -41.86 3.65
CA ALA A 277 31.51 -41.08 2.61
C ALA A 277 31.74 -39.65 3.10
N GLN A 278 32.98 -39.13 3.01
CA GLN A 278 33.30 -37.72 3.28
C GLN A 278 34.12 -37.15 2.13
N LYS A 279 33.90 -35.88 1.79
CA LYS A 279 34.73 -35.15 0.83
C LYS A 279 36.19 -35.12 1.32
N GLY A 280 37.10 -35.72 0.56
CA GLY A 280 38.53 -35.49 0.68
C GLY A 280 38.88 -34.09 0.16
N GLY A 281 39.88 -33.44 0.75
CA GLY A 281 40.31 -32.09 0.36
C GLY A 281 40.65 -31.93 -1.13
N ALA A 282 40.76 -30.67 -1.57
CA ALA A 282 41.23 -30.09 -2.84
C ALA A 282 40.90 -30.72 -4.22
N ALA A 283 40.63 -32.02 -4.36
CA ALA A 283 40.56 -32.71 -5.67
C ALA A 283 39.19 -33.35 -6.00
N GLY A 284 38.14 -33.05 -5.24
CA GLY A 284 36.79 -33.56 -5.51
C GLY A 284 36.63 -35.08 -5.32
N SER A 285 37.63 -35.78 -4.79
CA SER A 285 37.53 -37.19 -4.44
C SER A 285 36.79 -37.37 -3.12
N THR A 286 35.69 -38.10 -3.15
CA THR A 286 34.98 -38.55 -1.94
C THR A 286 35.69 -39.79 -1.42
N LEU A 287 36.18 -39.79 -0.18
CA LEU A 287 36.76 -40.98 0.47
C LEU A 287 35.66 -41.70 1.24
N ILE A 288 35.45 -42.98 0.95
CA ILE A 288 34.63 -43.88 1.76
C ILE A 288 35.55 -44.49 2.82
N ARG A 289 35.31 -44.18 4.10
CA ARG A 289 35.96 -44.89 5.20
C ARG A 289 35.02 -45.99 5.67
N CYS A 290 35.29 -47.21 5.26
CA CYS A 290 34.65 -48.39 5.82
C CYS A 290 35.39 -48.82 7.09
N TRP A 291 34.64 -49.00 8.18
CA TRP A 291 35.22 -49.42 9.47
C TRP A 291 35.83 -50.81 9.42
N ARG A 292 35.22 -51.73 8.64
CA ARG A 292 35.66 -53.12 8.51
C ARG A 292 36.85 -53.31 7.59
N CYS A 293 36.94 -52.49 6.55
CA CYS A 293 37.97 -52.56 5.51
C CYS A 293 39.08 -51.49 5.72
N ALA A 294 39.09 -50.78 6.86
CA ALA A 294 40.03 -49.72 7.24
C ALA A 294 40.28 -48.63 6.18
N GLY A 295 39.38 -48.47 5.20
CA GLY A 295 39.57 -47.55 4.07
C GLY A 295 40.62 -47.99 3.05
N GLN A 296 40.96 -49.29 2.98
CA GLN A 296 41.81 -49.85 1.92
C GLN A 296 41.06 -49.85 0.56
N GLY A 297 40.91 -48.67 -0.03
CA GLY A 297 40.28 -48.44 -1.33
C GLY A 297 39.79 -47.00 -1.47
N SER A 298 40.39 -46.24 -2.38
CA SER A 298 39.91 -44.90 -2.74
C SER A 298 38.93 -44.99 -3.90
N PHE A 299 37.63 -44.94 -3.60
CA PHE A 299 36.58 -45.01 -4.61
C PHE A 299 36.12 -43.60 -5.00
N LYS A 300 36.25 -43.23 -6.29
CA LYS A 300 35.67 -41.99 -6.81
C LYS A 300 34.15 -42.17 -6.91
N MET A 301 33.41 -41.78 -5.88
CA MET A 301 31.96 -41.68 -5.98
C MET A 301 31.51 -40.27 -6.34
N ALA A 302 30.53 -40.21 -7.24
CA ALA A 302 29.64 -39.08 -7.39
C ALA A 302 28.94 -38.81 -6.04
N GLY A 303 28.66 -37.55 -5.76
CA GLY A 303 28.14 -37.12 -4.46
C GLY A 303 26.86 -37.75 -3.93
N CYS A 304 26.41 -37.26 -2.77
CA CYS A 304 25.07 -37.55 -2.26
C CYS A 304 24.05 -37.38 -3.41
N PRO A 305 23.37 -38.45 -3.83
CA PRO A 305 22.62 -38.45 -5.10
C PRO A 305 21.47 -37.44 -5.10
N GLY A 306 20.96 -37.04 -3.93
CA GLY A 306 19.88 -36.05 -3.84
C GLY A 306 20.31 -34.59 -3.87
N CYS A 307 21.52 -34.24 -3.38
CA CYS A 307 21.93 -32.84 -3.25
C CYS A 307 23.25 -32.49 -3.93
N GLY A 308 23.88 -33.45 -4.61
CA GLY A 308 25.19 -33.23 -5.25
C GLY A 308 26.25 -32.75 -4.25
N GLN A 309 26.24 -33.28 -3.01
CA GLN A 309 27.20 -32.98 -1.93
C GLN A 309 27.08 -31.61 -1.22
N THR A 310 26.08 -30.78 -1.56
CA THR A 310 25.92 -29.47 -0.90
C THR A 310 25.35 -29.59 0.52
N GLY A 311 24.65 -30.70 0.81
CA GLY A 311 23.85 -30.88 2.03
C GLY A 311 22.49 -30.18 1.97
N ILE A 312 22.21 -29.48 0.87
CA ILE A 312 21.07 -28.60 0.71
C ILE A 312 20.40 -28.89 -0.65
N ILE A 313 19.08 -28.91 -0.69
CA ILE A 313 18.33 -28.98 -1.94
C ILE A 313 17.52 -27.71 -2.13
N ASN A 314 17.27 -27.36 -3.39
CA ASN A 314 16.34 -26.29 -3.70
C ASN A 314 14.95 -26.70 -3.24
N CYS A 315 14.25 -25.79 -2.56
CA CYS A 315 12.90 -26.04 -2.11
C CYS A 315 12.00 -26.34 -3.31
N PRO A 316 11.27 -27.47 -3.34
CA PRO A 316 10.42 -27.84 -4.47
C PRO A 316 9.20 -26.91 -4.61
N VAL A 317 8.83 -26.21 -3.53
CA VAL A 317 7.70 -25.26 -3.50
C VAL A 317 8.05 -23.94 -4.19
N CYS A 318 9.29 -23.48 -4.08
CA CYS A 318 9.70 -22.18 -4.61
C CYS A 318 10.89 -22.26 -5.57
N ALA A 319 11.26 -23.48 -5.98
CA ALA A 319 12.35 -23.80 -6.90
C ALA A 319 13.68 -23.11 -6.56
N GLY A 320 14.01 -22.99 -5.27
CA GLY A 320 15.24 -22.34 -4.82
C GLY A 320 15.16 -20.82 -4.63
N LYS A 321 14.03 -20.19 -4.98
CA LYS A 321 13.81 -18.75 -4.78
C LYS A 321 13.00 -18.50 -3.51
N PRO A 322 13.50 -17.81 -2.47
CA PRO A 322 12.70 -17.56 -1.27
C PRO A 322 11.39 -16.84 -1.54
N TRP A 323 11.43 -15.93 -2.51
CA TRP A 323 10.29 -15.15 -2.98
C TRP A 323 9.45 -16.02 -3.90
N ARG A 324 8.14 -16.11 -3.63
CA ARG A 324 7.20 -16.88 -4.46
C ARG A 324 6.88 -16.16 -5.78
N ASP A 325 7.89 -15.83 -6.59
CA ASP A 325 7.68 -15.20 -7.90
C ASP A 325 7.12 -16.19 -8.93
N GLY A 326 6.03 -15.81 -9.61
CA GLY A 326 5.64 -16.39 -10.89
C GLY A 326 5.50 -17.91 -10.89
N PHE A 327 4.86 -18.48 -9.87
CA PHE A 327 4.75 -19.93 -9.72
C PHE A 327 4.11 -20.58 -10.96
N LYS A 328 4.92 -21.27 -11.78
CA LYS A 328 4.51 -21.95 -13.02
C LYS A 328 3.91 -23.36 -12.79
N GLY A 329 3.48 -23.68 -11.57
CA GLY A 329 3.14 -25.05 -11.20
C GLY A 329 4.37 -25.78 -10.64
N CYS A 330 4.16 -26.66 -9.65
CA CYS A 330 5.23 -27.54 -9.20
C CYS A 330 5.49 -28.57 -10.30
N LYS A 331 6.74 -28.85 -10.65
CA LYS A 331 7.06 -29.97 -11.56
C LYS A 331 6.59 -31.32 -10.98
N ASP A 332 6.46 -31.42 -9.66
CA ASP A 332 5.97 -32.61 -8.96
C ASP A 332 4.45 -32.63 -8.76
N CYS A 333 3.73 -31.57 -9.15
CA CYS A 333 2.26 -31.62 -9.21
C CYS A 333 1.87 -32.54 -10.37
N ALA A 334 1.62 -33.80 -10.05
CA ALA A 334 1.09 -34.76 -11.02
C ALA A 334 -0.25 -34.27 -11.56
N ILE A 335 -0.44 -34.46 -12.87
CA ILE A 335 -1.74 -34.33 -13.52
C ILE A 335 -2.74 -35.19 -12.74
N CYS A 336 -3.91 -34.65 -12.38
CA CYS A 336 -4.91 -35.39 -11.61
C CYS A 336 -5.22 -36.71 -12.33
N SER A 337 -5.04 -37.84 -11.65
CA SER A 337 -5.27 -39.18 -12.22
C SER A 337 -6.74 -39.44 -12.57
N VAL A 338 -7.68 -38.66 -12.01
CA VAL A 338 -9.13 -38.83 -12.19
C VAL A 338 -9.65 -38.03 -13.38
N CYS A 339 -9.17 -36.79 -13.58
CA CYS A 339 -9.59 -35.95 -14.72
C CYS A 339 -8.52 -35.76 -15.79
N HIS A 340 -7.34 -36.35 -15.61
CA HIS A 340 -6.17 -36.20 -16.48
C HIS A 340 -5.85 -34.74 -16.86
N GLY A 341 -6.03 -33.81 -15.91
CA GLY A 341 -5.76 -32.37 -16.12
C GLY A 341 -6.85 -31.62 -16.87
N ARG A 342 -7.89 -32.32 -17.35
CA ARG A 342 -8.97 -31.72 -18.16
C ARG A 342 -10.00 -30.98 -17.33
N LYS A 343 -9.89 -31.03 -16.00
CA LYS A 343 -10.84 -30.42 -15.03
C LYS A 343 -12.28 -30.97 -15.14
N GLN A 344 -12.46 -32.09 -15.87
CA GLN A 344 -13.73 -32.75 -16.14
C GLN A 344 -13.59 -34.26 -15.93
N THR A 345 -14.66 -34.90 -15.49
CA THR A 345 -14.74 -36.36 -15.33
C THR A 345 -15.83 -36.91 -16.24
N GLU A 346 -15.51 -37.92 -17.06
CA GLU A 346 -16.51 -38.67 -17.83
C GLU A 346 -17.39 -39.45 -16.83
N LYS A 347 -18.69 -39.15 -16.81
CA LYS A 347 -19.69 -39.96 -16.10
C LYS A 347 -20.64 -40.61 -17.11
N ASN A 348 -21.12 -41.79 -16.72
CA ASN A 348 -22.21 -42.45 -17.42
C ASN A 348 -23.52 -41.72 -17.09
N CYS A 349 -24.30 -41.44 -18.14
CA CYS A 349 -25.64 -40.89 -18.04
C CYS A 349 -26.55 -41.89 -17.32
N GLY A 350 -27.19 -41.46 -16.22
CA GLY A 350 -28.10 -42.32 -15.46
C GLY A 350 -29.32 -42.80 -16.26
N THR A 351 -29.66 -42.14 -17.36
CA THR A 351 -30.84 -42.46 -18.18
C THR A 351 -30.54 -43.42 -19.32
N CYS A 352 -29.37 -43.31 -19.97
CA CYS A 352 -29.06 -44.09 -21.17
C CYS A 352 -27.73 -44.86 -21.10
N GLY A 353 -26.98 -44.76 -20.00
CA GLY A 353 -25.64 -45.37 -19.87
C GLY A 353 -24.55 -44.73 -20.75
N GLY A 354 -24.90 -43.83 -21.67
CA GLY A 354 -23.97 -43.12 -22.55
C GLY A 354 -23.05 -42.16 -21.79
N LYS A 355 -21.88 -41.85 -22.35
CA LYS A 355 -20.91 -40.94 -21.75
C LYS A 355 -21.23 -39.48 -22.11
N GLY A 356 -21.09 -38.57 -21.16
CA GLY A 356 -21.20 -37.12 -21.42
C GLY A 356 -20.05 -36.33 -20.78
N ARG A 357 -19.73 -35.18 -21.38
CA ARG A 357 -18.64 -34.28 -20.91
C ARG A 357 -19.22 -32.96 -20.39
N VAL A 358 -18.82 -32.57 -19.18
CA VAL A 358 -19.28 -31.32 -18.54
C VAL A 358 -18.23 -30.22 -18.74
N PRO A 359 -18.53 -29.10 -19.43
CA PRO A 359 -17.58 -28.01 -19.57
C PRO A 359 -17.22 -27.37 -18.21
N PRO A 360 -16.03 -26.75 -18.05
CA PRO A 360 -15.65 -26.06 -16.83
C PRO A 360 -16.53 -24.81 -16.65
N ILE A 361 -16.81 -24.44 -15.39
CA ILE A 361 -17.67 -23.29 -15.06
C ILE A 361 -17.07 -21.99 -15.62
N THR A 362 -17.69 -21.46 -16.67
CA THR A 362 -17.65 -20.03 -17.02
C THR A 362 -19.01 -19.45 -16.65
N ALA A 363 -19.09 -18.83 -15.46
CA ALA A 363 -20.22 -18.04 -14.98
C ALA A 363 -21.63 -18.56 -15.34
N GLY A 364 -22.07 -19.64 -14.67
CA GLY A 364 -23.39 -20.25 -14.83
C GLY A 364 -23.41 -21.70 -14.35
N ILE A 365 -24.60 -22.27 -14.08
CA ILE A 365 -24.74 -23.70 -13.74
C ILE A 365 -24.33 -24.52 -14.98
N PRO A 366 -23.27 -25.33 -14.95
CA PRO A 366 -22.84 -26.08 -16.11
C PRO A 366 -23.87 -27.19 -16.41
N THR A 367 -24.53 -27.09 -17.56
CA THR A 367 -25.38 -28.16 -18.12
C THR A 367 -24.58 -28.90 -19.17
N ALA A 368 -24.13 -30.11 -18.84
CA ALA A 368 -23.62 -31.04 -19.84
C ALA A 368 -24.77 -31.77 -20.50
N THR A 369 -24.77 -31.80 -21.84
CA THR A 369 -25.68 -32.63 -22.62
C THR A 369 -25.01 -34.00 -22.86
N CYS A 370 -25.71 -35.10 -22.57
CA CYS A 370 -25.21 -36.42 -22.95
C CYS A 370 -25.42 -36.64 -24.45
N ASP A 371 -24.36 -37.01 -25.17
CA ASP A 371 -24.36 -37.13 -26.64
C ASP A 371 -25.32 -38.22 -27.13
N THR A 372 -25.40 -39.32 -26.38
CA THR A 372 -26.29 -40.46 -26.70
C THR A 372 -27.77 -40.13 -26.52
N CYS A 373 -28.08 -39.21 -25.62
CA CYS A 373 -29.46 -38.83 -25.27
C CYS A 373 -29.82 -37.40 -25.71
N LYS A 374 -29.01 -36.80 -26.60
CA LYS A 374 -29.19 -35.45 -27.16
C LYS A 374 -29.55 -34.37 -26.11
N GLY A 375 -29.04 -34.50 -24.89
CA GLY A 375 -29.22 -33.50 -23.83
C GLY A 375 -30.41 -33.66 -22.87
N PHE A 376 -31.17 -34.77 -22.90
CA PHE A 376 -32.29 -34.97 -21.97
C PHE A 376 -31.88 -35.24 -20.50
N ALA A 377 -30.62 -35.62 -20.26
CA ALA A 377 -30.09 -35.82 -18.92
C ALA A 377 -28.95 -34.84 -18.63
N ILE A 378 -29.07 -34.11 -17.52
CA ILE A 378 -28.06 -33.13 -17.07
C ILE A 378 -27.07 -33.84 -16.15
N ILE A 379 -25.80 -33.94 -16.58
CA ILE A 379 -24.72 -34.41 -15.72
C ILE A 379 -24.17 -33.20 -14.95
N LYS A 380 -24.47 -33.13 -13.65
CA LYS A 380 -23.97 -32.09 -12.75
C LYS A 380 -22.92 -32.70 -11.83
N GLU A 381 -21.63 -32.64 -12.14
CA GLU A 381 -20.59 -32.84 -11.12
C GLU A 381 -19.19 -32.49 -11.64
N ASN A 382 -18.46 -31.70 -10.85
CA ASN A 382 -17.05 -31.41 -11.07
C ASN A 382 -16.16 -32.53 -10.52
N CYS A 383 -14.90 -32.61 -10.97
CA CYS A 383 -13.95 -33.58 -10.44
C CYS A 383 -13.64 -33.28 -8.96
N SER A 384 -14.25 -34.06 -8.05
CA SER A 384 -14.09 -33.93 -6.60
C SER A 384 -12.66 -34.19 -6.12
N ALA A 385 -11.90 -35.02 -6.85
CA ALA A 385 -10.53 -35.40 -6.51
C ALA A 385 -9.53 -34.23 -6.65
N CYS A 386 -9.72 -33.34 -7.62
CA CYS A 386 -8.83 -32.18 -7.84
C CYS A 386 -9.47 -30.83 -7.53
N LYS A 387 -10.73 -30.80 -7.06
CA LYS A 387 -11.47 -29.56 -6.78
C LYS A 387 -11.33 -28.55 -7.92
N GLU A 388 -11.49 -29.01 -9.16
CA GLU A 388 -11.46 -28.20 -10.39
C GLU A 388 -10.09 -27.67 -10.84
N SER A 389 -9.01 -27.90 -10.09
CA SER A 389 -7.67 -27.46 -10.50
C SER A 389 -7.09 -28.21 -11.70
N GLY A 390 -7.47 -29.49 -11.87
CA GLY A 390 -6.81 -30.41 -12.79
C GLY A 390 -5.51 -31.02 -12.26
N LEU A 391 -5.07 -30.65 -11.06
CA LEU A 391 -3.82 -31.11 -10.44
C LEU A 391 -4.10 -31.97 -9.20
N ALA A 392 -3.32 -33.03 -9.01
CA ALA A 392 -3.38 -33.86 -7.81
C ALA A 392 -2.86 -33.10 -6.57
N PRO A 393 -3.23 -33.51 -5.34
CA PRO A 393 -2.55 -33.08 -4.13
C PRO A 393 -1.04 -33.27 -4.25
N CYS A 394 -0.27 -32.18 -4.23
CA CYS A 394 1.18 -32.28 -4.12
C CYS A 394 1.55 -32.33 -2.64
N LYS A 395 2.15 -33.45 -2.20
CA LYS A 395 2.64 -33.67 -0.81
C LYS A 395 3.59 -32.54 -0.35
N ASN A 396 4.38 -32.01 -1.28
CA ASN A 396 5.36 -30.95 -1.01
C ASN A 396 4.75 -29.54 -1.05
N CYS A 397 3.66 -29.36 -1.78
CA CYS A 397 3.09 -28.04 -2.10
C CYS A 397 1.87 -27.70 -1.23
N GLY A 398 1.29 -28.70 -0.56
CA GLY A 398 0.04 -28.57 0.20
C GLY A 398 -1.16 -28.22 -0.69
N ASP A 399 -2.30 -27.96 -0.06
CA ASP A 399 -3.54 -27.61 -0.77
C ASP A 399 -3.51 -26.20 -1.39
N GLY A 400 -2.70 -25.28 -0.85
CA GLY A 400 -2.64 -23.88 -1.28
C GLY A 400 -2.04 -23.66 -2.68
N VAL A 401 -1.31 -24.65 -3.21
CA VAL A 401 -0.65 -24.57 -4.52
C VAL A 401 -1.51 -25.12 -5.65
N ARG A 402 -2.55 -25.91 -5.33
CA ARG A 402 -3.33 -26.69 -6.31
C ARG A 402 -4.03 -25.81 -7.36
N ASP A 403 -4.37 -24.57 -7.04
CA ASP A 403 -5.21 -23.76 -7.93
C ASP A 403 -4.46 -22.69 -8.74
N GLY A 404 -3.13 -22.52 -8.58
CA GLY A 404 -2.46 -21.31 -9.06
C GLY A 404 -3.01 -20.02 -8.42
N LYS A 405 -3.77 -20.17 -7.32
CA LYS A 405 -4.49 -19.10 -6.59
C LYS A 405 -3.75 -18.59 -5.36
N PHE A 406 -2.58 -19.12 -4.99
CA PHE A 406 -1.73 -18.44 -4.01
C PHE A 406 -1.09 -17.21 -4.67
N ARG A 407 -1.91 -16.19 -4.87
CA ARG A 407 -1.49 -14.83 -5.12
C ARG A 407 -1.68 -14.14 -3.79
N ALA A 408 -0.56 -13.82 -3.13
CA ALA A 408 -0.59 -12.84 -2.06
C ALA A 408 -1.30 -11.59 -2.61
N LYS A 409 -2.13 -10.99 -1.79
CA LYS A 409 -2.87 -9.79 -2.15
C LYS A 409 -2.36 -8.62 -1.35
N VAL A 410 -2.76 -7.42 -1.78
CA VAL A 410 -2.45 -6.19 -1.06
C VAL A 410 -2.97 -6.27 0.38
N GLU A 411 -4.12 -6.91 0.60
CA GLU A 411 -4.74 -7.04 1.92
C GLU A 411 -3.95 -7.95 2.88
N ASP A 412 -3.09 -8.83 2.36
CA ASP A 412 -2.18 -9.65 3.18
C ASP A 412 -0.99 -8.84 3.73
N VAL A 413 -0.75 -7.64 3.18
CA VAL A 413 0.36 -6.75 3.56
C VAL A 413 -0.12 -5.65 4.48
N TYR A 414 -1.26 -5.05 4.17
CA TYR A 414 -1.84 -4.01 5.00
C TYR A 414 -3.36 -3.98 4.86
N THR A 415 -4.03 -3.52 5.92
CA THR A 415 -5.45 -3.14 5.84
C THR A 415 -5.56 -1.63 5.64
N ALA A 416 -6.59 -1.19 4.93
CA ALA A 416 -6.84 0.23 4.69
C ALA A 416 -8.03 0.69 5.52
N GLN A 417 -7.82 1.71 6.36
CA GLN A 417 -8.91 2.37 7.09
C GLN A 417 -9.19 3.75 6.48
N PRO A 418 -10.46 4.10 6.18
CA PRO A 418 -10.80 5.43 5.70
C PRO A 418 -10.28 6.51 6.65
N CYS A 419 -9.69 7.56 6.10
CA CYS A 419 -9.19 8.66 6.91
C CYS A 419 -10.34 9.46 7.50
N THR A 420 -10.57 9.32 8.80
CA THR A 420 -11.65 10.02 9.52
C THR A 420 -11.47 11.54 9.51
N ALA A 421 -10.24 12.05 9.46
CA ALA A 421 -9.97 13.49 9.45
C ALA A 421 -10.41 14.20 8.16
N CYS A 422 -10.45 13.49 7.02
CA CYS A 422 -10.93 14.05 5.75
C CYS A 422 -12.15 13.31 5.20
N GLY A 423 -12.80 12.47 6.00
CA GLY A 423 -13.93 11.64 5.58
C GLY A 423 -13.62 10.76 4.35
N GLY A 424 -12.38 10.29 4.21
CA GLY A 424 -11.98 9.50 3.05
C GLY A 424 -11.84 10.28 1.74
N LYS A 425 -11.73 11.62 1.75
CA LYS A 425 -11.48 12.40 0.53
C LYS A 425 -10.01 12.45 0.12
N GLY A 426 -9.09 12.40 1.09
CA GLY A 426 -7.64 12.60 0.89
C GLY A 426 -7.27 14.05 0.60
N PHE A 427 -7.88 14.62 -0.44
CA PHE A 427 -7.84 16.02 -0.84
C PHE A 427 -9.23 16.63 -0.62
N PRO A 428 -9.48 17.23 0.55
CA PRO A 428 -10.81 17.68 0.94
C PRO A 428 -11.34 18.83 0.09
N LEU A 429 -10.45 19.59 -0.56
CA LEU A 429 -10.79 20.75 -1.37
C LEU A 429 -10.67 20.42 -2.88
N PRO A 430 -11.73 20.61 -3.68
CA PRO A 430 -11.75 20.18 -5.08
C PRO A 430 -10.78 20.97 -5.97
N ASN A 431 -10.55 22.25 -5.65
CA ASN A 431 -9.72 23.19 -6.41
C ASN A 431 -8.33 23.42 -5.78
N LEU A 432 -7.97 22.64 -4.76
CA LEU A 432 -6.69 22.76 -4.07
C LEU A 432 -6.05 21.38 -3.87
N ALA A 433 -4.83 21.23 -4.35
CA ALA A 433 -3.98 20.09 -4.06
C ALA A 433 -3.30 20.30 -2.70
N VAL A 434 -4.09 20.24 -1.64
CA VAL A 434 -3.57 20.28 -0.27
C VAL A 434 -3.95 18.96 0.42
N PRO A 435 -2.97 18.06 0.66
CA PRO A 435 -3.28 16.76 1.21
C PRO A 435 -3.73 16.89 2.67
N CYS A 436 -4.66 16.02 3.06
CA CYS A 436 -4.90 15.75 4.47
C CYS A 436 -3.59 15.23 5.09
N GLN A 437 -3.08 15.93 6.12
CA GLN A 437 -1.83 15.56 6.79
C GLN A 437 -1.97 14.16 7.39
N ARG A 438 -3.15 13.88 7.95
CA ARG A 438 -3.44 12.61 8.61
C ARG A 438 -3.27 11.42 7.67
N CYS A 439 -3.77 11.44 6.43
CA CYS A 439 -3.57 10.32 5.51
C CYS A 439 -2.51 10.58 4.44
N SER A 440 -1.70 11.63 4.58
CA SER A 440 -0.79 12.10 3.51
C SER A 440 -1.47 12.15 2.14
N GLY A 441 -2.72 12.63 2.08
CA GLY A 441 -3.53 12.75 0.85
C GLY A 441 -4.06 11.44 0.24
N LEU A 442 -3.76 10.26 0.80
CA LEU A 442 -4.17 8.97 0.23
C LEU A 442 -5.64 8.61 0.39
N SER A 443 -6.43 9.38 1.15
CA SER A 443 -7.79 9.08 1.60
C SER A 443 -7.96 7.96 2.63
N PHE A 444 -6.95 7.11 2.82
CA PHE A 444 -6.94 6.04 3.82
C PHE A 444 -5.61 6.01 4.60
N ILE A 445 -5.61 5.30 5.71
CA ILE A 445 -4.43 4.98 6.51
C ILE A 445 -4.13 3.50 6.27
N ALA A 446 -2.92 3.18 5.81
CA ALA A 446 -2.47 1.79 5.68
C ALA A 446 -1.96 1.30 7.04
N LEU A 447 -2.49 0.17 7.48
CA LEU A 447 -2.11 -0.51 8.71
C LEU A 447 -1.35 -1.79 8.35
N PRO A 448 -0.03 -1.86 8.57
CA PRO A 448 0.74 -3.08 8.28
C PRO A 448 0.13 -4.30 8.98
N ALA A 449 0.03 -5.42 8.27
CA ALA A 449 -0.62 -6.63 8.79
C ALA A 449 0.12 -7.24 9.98
N ILE A 450 1.46 -7.13 10.02
CA ILE A 450 2.29 -7.67 11.09
C ILE A 450 2.24 -6.81 12.36
N ASP A 451 2.10 -5.49 12.21
CA ASP A 451 2.03 -4.53 13.31
C ASP A 451 1.13 -3.33 12.93
N PRO A 452 -0.19 -3.44 13.20
CA PRO A 452 -1.15 -2.40 12.86
C PRO A 452 -0.93 -1.06 13.60
N LEU A 453 -0.14 -1.05 14.68
CA LEU A 453 0.15 0.15 15.46
C LEU A 453 1.21 1.04 14.79
N LYS A 454 2.02 0.48 13.87
CA LYS A 454 3.06 1.21 13.14
C LYS A 454 2.48 1.94 11.96
N THR A 455 1.66 2.96 12.21
CA THR A 455 1.07 3.84 11.19
C THR A 455 1.98 5.04 10.90
N LEU A 456 1.84 5.63 9.70
CA LEU A 456 2.47 6.92 9.36
C LEU A 456 1.84 8.13 10.09
N VAL A 457 0.82 7.90 10.91
CA VAL A 457 -0.19 8.90 11.24
C VAL A 457 -0.42 8.94 12.74
N GLU A 458 -0.19 10.09 13.39
CA GLU A 458 -0.50 10.27 14.84
C GLU A 458 -1.95 9.90 15.17
#